data_AF-A0A442HMB1-F1
#
_entry.id   AF-A0A442HMB1-F1
#
_cell.length_a   1.000
_cell.length_b   1.000
_cell.length_c   1.000
_cell.angle_alpha   90.00
_cell.angle_beta   90.00
_cell.angle_gamma   90.00
#
_symmetry.space_group_name_H-M   'P 1'
#
loop_
_entity.id
_entity.type
_entity.pdbx_description
1 polymer ?
#
loop_
_entity_poly.entity_id
_entity_poly.type
_entity_poly.pdbx_seq_one_letter_code
_entity_poly.pdbx_strand_id
1 'polypeptide(L)'
;MATKRVPQKAIAADSTIADVVGALDKPVEYVRRVLEKLERCKRAHGDAQVRLGVRGRSECPNYLIEYVRENAKTHERVTHQDAAYSGSTHRELAPRHIEEARNWSPEEMNITAVSALIGRLRNPNAPSSRFSDED
;
A
#
# COMPACT_ATOMS: atom_id res chain seq x y z
N MET A 1 0.22 16.07 -33.55
CA MET A 1 -0.35 16.70 -32.34
C MET A 1 0.55 16.36 -31.17
N ALA A 2 1.22 17.35 -30.57
CA ALA A 2 2.06 17.15 -29.40
C ALA A 2 1.16 17.11 -28.16
N THR A 3 0.99 15.93 -27.56
CA THR A 3 0.36 15.81 -26.25
C THR A 3 1.25 16.55 -25.24
N LYS A 4 0.78 17.70 -24.75
CA LYS A 4 1.39 18.39 -23.61
C LYS A 4 1.51 17.37 -22.47
N ARG A 5 2.74 16.96 -22.13
CA ARG A 5 3.02 16.20 -20.91
C ARG A 5 2.66 17.12 -19.75
N VAL A 6 1.49 16.90 -19.15
CA VAL A 6 1.19 17.46 -17.83
C VAL A 6 2.32 16.98 -16.91
N PRO A 7 3.00 17.88 -16.17
CA PRO A 7 4.03 17.45 -15.23
C PRO A 7 3.40 16.46 -14.27
N GLN A 8 3.81 15.20 -14.35
CA GLN A 8 3.37 14.16 -13.44
C GLN A 8 3.73 14.62 -12.03
N LYS A 9 2.75 14.67 -11.14
CA LYS A 9 3.02 14.97 -9.73
C LYS A 9 3.88 13.83 -9.20
N ALA A 10 5.16 14.12 -8.97
CA ALA A 10 6.09 13.13 -8.44
C ALA A 10 5.58 12.65 -7.07
N ILE A 11 5.63 11.34 -6.86
CA ILE A 11 5.37 10.73 -5.56
C ILE A 11 6.64 10.95 -4.71
N ALA A 12 6.49 11.39 -3.46
CA ALA A 12 7.64 11.54 -2.57
C ALA A 12 8.22 10.15 -2.26
N ALA A 13 9.53 10.06 -2.06
CA ALA A 13 10.23 8.78 -1.96
C ALA A 13 9.82 7.94 -0.74
N ASP A 14 9.24 8.59 0.26
CA ASP A 14 8.73 8.08 1.54
C ASP A 14 7.19 8.04 1.59
N SER A 15 6.50 8.25 0.45
CA SER A 15 5.03 8.28 0.45
C SER A 15 4.41 6.93 0.78
N THR A 16 3.35 6.97 1.57
CA THR A 16 2.40 5.89 1.77
C THR A 16 1.14 6.07 0.89
N ILE A 17 0.23 5.10 0.94
CA ILE A 17 -1.07 5.21 0.25
C ILE A 17 -1.86 6.42 0.77
N ALA A 18 -1.75 6.73 2.06
CA ALA A 18 -2.46 7.86 2.67
C ALA A 18 -2.00 9.21 2.10
N ASP A 19 -0.71 9.36 1.79
CA ASP A 19 -0.14 10.61 1.27
C ASP A 19 -0.54 10.87 -0.18
N VAL A 20 -0.62 9.81 -0.99
CA VAL A 20 -1.00 9.93 -2.41
C VAL A 20 -2.51 9.83 -2.64
N VAL A 21 -3.31 9.55 -1.61
CA VAL A 21 -4.74 9.21 -1.76
C VAL A 21 -5.54 10.28 -2.51
N GLY A 22 -5.20 11.56 -2.30
CA GLY A 22 -5.86 12.68 -2.96
C GLY A 22 -5.50 12.86 -4.43
N ALA A 23 -4.49 12.13 -4.93
CA ALA A 23 -4.07 12.14 -6.34
C ALA A 23 -4.50 10.88 -7.10
N LEU A 24 -5.05 9.87 -6.43
CA LEU A 24 -5.52 8.63 -7.05
C LEU A 24 -6.74 8.89 -7.95
N ASP A 25 -6.82 8.22 -9.11
CA ASP A 25 -7.98 8.33 -10.02
C ASP A 25 -9.27 7.80 -9.36
N LYS A 26 -9.17 6.66 -8.67
CA LYS A 26 -10.29 6.00 -7.99
C LYS A 26 -9.87 5.57 -6.57
N PRO A 27 -9.75 6.51 -5.62
CA PRO A 27 -9.13 6.23 -4.32
C PRO A 27 -9.82 5.11 -3.56
N VAL A 28 -11.16 5.08 -3.50
CA VAL A 28 -11.91 4.03 -2.80
C VAL A 28 -11.68 2.65 -3.41
N GLU A 29 -11.73 2.52 -4.74
CA GLU A 29 -11.54 1.24 -5.43
C GLU A 29 -10.09 0.77 -5.34
N TYR A 30 -9.13 1.68 -5.52
CA TYR A 30 -7.70 1.39 -5.39
C TYR A 30 -7.39 0.82 -4.01
N VAL A 31 -7.81 1.51 -2.94
CA VAL A 31 -7.56 1.05 -1.56
C VAL A 31 -8.31 -0.26 -1.28
N ARG A 32 -9.53 -0.44 -1.82
CA ARG A 32 -10.29 -1.71 -1.70
C ARG A 32 -9.53 -2.88 -2.29
N ARG A 33 -8.92 -2.70 -3.47
CA ARG A 33 -8.15 -3.73 -4.16
C ARG A 33 -6.84 -4.05 -3.45
N VAL A 34 -6.16 -3.03 -2.92
CA VAL A 34 -4.97 -3.24 -2.07
C VAL A 34 -5.35 -4.05 -0.82
N LEU A 35 -6.45 -3.68 -0.15
CA LEU A 35 -6.93 -4.40 1.02
C LEU A 35 -7.26 -5.87 0.71
N GLU A 36 -7.90 -6.16 -0.43
CA GLU A 36 -8.16 -7.53 -0.89
C GLU A 36 -6.85 -8.37 -0.98
N LYS A 37 -5.77 -7.77 -1.50
CA LYS A 37 -4.47 -8.45 -1.60
C LYS A 37 -3.79 -8.60 -0.24
N LEU A 38 -3.84 -7.58 0.61
CA LEU A 38 -3.35 -7.65 1.99
C LEU A 38 -4.04 -8.75 2.79
N GLU A 39 -5.37 -8.85 2.71
CA GLU A 39 -6.11 -9.89 3.41
C GLU A 39 -5.73 -11.29 2.92
N ARG A 40 -5.51 -11.46 1.61
CA ARG A 40 -5.01 -12.74 1.07
C ARG A 40 -3.65 -13.10 1.67
N CYS A 41 -2.71 -12.16 1.68
CA CYS A 41 -1.38 -12.37 2.25
C CYS A 41 -1.46 -12.65 3.76
N LYS A 42 -2.28 -11.89 4.50
CA LYS A 42 -2.52 -12.10 5.94
C LYS A 42 -3.05 -13.50 6.24
N ARG A 43 -4.01 -13.99 5.46
CA ARG A 43 -4.55 -15.35 5.63
C ARG A 43 -3.50 -16.44 5.38
N ALA A 44 -2.55 -16.21 4.47
CA ALA A 44 -1.50 -17.16 4.14
C ALA A 44 -0.30 -17.10 5.11
N HIS A 45 0.06 -15.90 5.59
CA HIS A 45 1.36 -15.66 6.23
C HIS A 45 1.29 -14.96 7.59
N GLY A 46 0.20 -14.27 7.92
CA GLY A 46 0.04 -13.55 9.19
C GLY A 46 0.21 -12.03 9.04
N ASP A 47 1.23 -11.47 9.69
CA ASP A 47 1.47 -10.02 9.72
C ASP A 47 1.80 -9.50 8.31
N ALA A 48 0.87 -8.79 7.67
CA ALA A 48 0.97 -8.35 6.28
C ALA A 48 0.90 -6.83 6.16
N GLN A 49 1.73 -6.29 5.26
CA GLN A 49 1.91 -4.86 5.05
C GLN A 49 2.09 -4.54 3.57
N VAL A 50 1.88 -3.27 3.21
CA VAL A 50 2.01 -2.77 1.84
C VAL A 50 2.99 -1.60 1.77
N ARG A 51 3.80 -1.59 0.71
CA ARG A 51 4.65 -0.46 0.32
C ARG A 51 4.23 0.11 -1.01
N LEU A 52 4.33 1.43 -1.14
CA LEU A 52 3.97 2.14 -2.36
C LEU A 52 5.14 2.17 -3.34
N GLY A 53 4.87 2.03 -4.63
CA GLY A 53 5.83 2.29 -5.69
C GLY A 53 5.95 3.79 -5.97
N VAL A 54 7.15 4.37 -5.80
CA VAL A 54 7.37 5.83 -5.82
C VAL A 54 7.93 6.36 -7.16
N ARG A 55 8.34 5.46 -8.06
CA ARG A 55 8.84 5.81 -9.41
C ARG A 55 7.75 5.87 -10.49
N GLY A 56 6.52 5.54 -10.12
CA GLY A 56 5.39 5.44 -11.03
C GLY A 56 4.52 6.70 -11.09
N ARG A 57 3.31 6.50 -11.61
CA ARG A 57 2.26 7.51 -11.71
C ARG A 57 1.51 7.64 -10.39
N SER A 58 1.30 8.87 -9.91
CA SER A 58 0.56 9.12 -8.66
C SER A 58 -0.91 8.74 -8.73
N GLU A 59 -1.50 8.65 -9.92
CA GLU A 59 -2.93 8.33 -10.07
C GLU A 59 -3.24 6.84 -9.87
N CYS A 60 -2.24 5.98 -10.08
CA CYS A 60 -2.34 4.53 -9.97
C CYS A 60 -0.96 3.89 -9.69
N PRO A 61 -0.34 4.21 -8.55
CA PRO A 61 1.00 3.74 -8.22
C PRO A 61 1.02 2.22 -8.05
N ASN A 62 2.11 1.57 -8.47
CA ASN A 62 2.30 0.15 -8.15
C ASN A 62 2.45 -0.02 -6.63
N TYR A 63 2.27 -1.23 -6.12
CA TYR A 63 2.44 -1.51 -4.71
C TYR A 63 3.02 -2.92 -4.50
N LEU A 64 3.76 -3.08 -3.41
CA LEU A 64 4.38 -4.32 -2.99
C LEU A 64 3.70 -4.79 -1.72
N ILE A 65 3.24 -6.04 -1.71
CA ILE A 65 2.74 -6.71 -0.50
C ILE A 65 3.90 -7.48 0.11
N GLU A 66 4.08 -7.32 1.41
CA GLU A 66 5.08 -8.00 2.22
C GLU A 66 4.42 -8.60 3.45
N TYR A 67 5.10 -9.54 4.09
CA TYR A 67 4.71 -10.07 5.38
C TYR A 67 5.91 -10.21 6.31
N VAL A 68 5.66 -10.06 7.60
CA VAL A 68 6.68 -10.19 8.64
C VAL A 68 6.53 -11.55 9.31
N ARG A 69 7.65 -12.29 9.37
CA ARG A 69 7.77 -13.51 10.16
C ARG A 69 8.62 -13.22 11.38
N GLU A 70 8.12 -13.56 12.55
CA GLU A 70 8.94 -13.59 13.76
C GLU A 70 9.45 -15.01 14.00
N ASN A 71 10.76 -15.14 14.23
CA ASN A 71 11.35 -16.39 14.65
C ASN A 71 11.04 -16.63 16.13
N ALA A 72 10.29 -17.70 16.42
CA ALA A 72 9.83 -18.01 17.77
C ALA A 72 10.96 -18.27 18.81
N LYS A 73 12.20 -18.55 18.36
CA LYS A 73 13.34 -18.80 19.26
C LYS A 73 14.20 -17.56 19.47
N THR A 74 14.41 -16.77 18.42
CA THR A 74 15.31 -15.61 18.46
C THR A 74 14.58 -14.28 18.60
N HIS A 75 13.25 -14.27 18.46
CA HIS A 75 12.40 -13.08 18.34
C HIS A 75 12.81 -12.15 17.19
N GLU A 76 13.60 -12.66 16.25
CA GLU A 76 14.02 -11.91 15.07
C GLU A 76 12.83 -11.76 14.12
N ARG A 77 12.54 -10.52 13.72
CA ARG A 77 11.50 -10.20 12.73
C ARG A 77 12.15 -10.02 11.36
N VAL A 78 11.75 -10.86 10.41
CA VAL A 78 12.22 -10.82 9.02
C VAL A 78 11.06 -10.47 8.11
N THR A 79 11.25 -9.47 7.26
CA THR A 79 10.28 -9.08 6.25
C THR A 79 10.52 -9.89 4.97
N HIS A 80 9.45 -10.50 4.47
CA HIS A 80 9.43 -11.27 3.24
C HIS A 80 8.53 -10.59 2.21
N GLN A 81 8.97 -10.59 0.96
CA GLN A 81 8.19 -10.06 -0.15
C GLN A 81 7.22 -11.14 -0.64
N ASP A 82 5.92 -10.82 -0.70
CA ASP A 82 4.89 -11.72 -1.24
C ASP A 82 4.80 -11.53 -2.76
N ALA A 83 4.36 -10.35 -3.19
CA ALA A 83 4.17 -10.03 -4.60
C ALA A 83 4.05 -8.52 -4.83
N ALA A 84 4.54 -8.06 -5.99
CA ALA A 84 4.27 -6.71 -6.49
C ALA A 84 3.06 -6.70 -7.41
N TYR A 85 2.31 -5.59 -7.42
CA TYR A 85 1.09 -5.44 -8.18
C TYR A 85 1.08 -4.12 -8.96
N SER A 86 0.49 -4.17 -10.14
CA SER A 86 0.23 -2.99 -10.97
C SER A 86 -0.84 -2.13 -10.31
N GLY A 87 -0.57 -0.83 -10.11
CA GLY A 87 -1.56 0.09 -9.53
C GLY A 87 -2.79 0.32 -10.42
N SER A 88 -2.63 0.22 -11.73
CA SER A 88 -3.71 0.46 -12.69
C SER A 88 -4.59 -0.77 -12.93
N THR A 89 -4.03 -1.98 -12.79
CA THR A 89 -4.76 -3.23 -13.11
C THR A 89 -4.96 -4.15 -11.90
N HIS A 90 -4.26 -3.90 -10.80
CA HIS A 90 -4.18 -4.76 -9.61
C HIS A 90 -3.80 -6.21 -9.91
N ARG A 91 -3.19 -6.45 -11.08
CA ARG A 91 -2.59 -7.74 -11.46
C ARG A 91 -1.18 -7.81 -10.92
N GLU A 92 -0.79 -9.02 -10.56
CA GLU A 92 0.56 -9.34 -10.13
C GLU A 92 1.57 -8.99 -11.23
N LEU A 93 2.68 -8.38 -10.82
CA LEU A 93 3.82 -8.06 -11.67
C LEU A 93 4.82 -9.21 -11.60
N ALA A 94 5.61 -9.40 -12.66
CA ALA A 94 6.65 -10.42 -12.67
C ALA A 94 7.67 -10.18 -11.53
N PRO A 95 8.24 -11.23 -10.92
CA PRO A 95 9.15 -11.13 -9.76
C PRO A 95 10.30 -10.13 -9.93
N ARG A 96 10.84 -10.00 -11.15
CA ARG A 96 11.88 -9.02 -11.51
C ARG A 96 11.54 -7.55 -11.18
N HIS A 97 10.25 -7.22 -10.98
CA HIS A 97 9.84 -5.86 -10.60
C HIS A 97 10.03 -5.59 -9.10
N ILE A 98 10.21 -6.63 -8.29
CA ILE A 98 10.38 -6.53 -6.85
C ILE A 98 11.84 -6.19 -6.49
N GLU A 99 12.79 -6.71 -7.26
CA GLU A 99 14.24 -6.75 -6.96
C GLU A 99 14.88 -5.37 -6.70
N GLU A 100 14.29 -4.30 -7.24
CA GLU A 100 14.86 -2.97 -7.13
C GLU A 100 14.23 -2.17 -5.98
N ALA A 101 14.82 -2.28 -4.79
CA ALA A 101 14.34 -1.67 -3.55
C ALA A 101 14.02 -0.15 -3.68
N ARG A 102 14.81 0.60 -4.45
CA ARG A 102 14.61 2.05 -4.70
C ARG A 102 13.31 2.42 -5.42
N ASN A 103 12.58 1.42 -5.93
CA ASN A 103 11.28 1.62 -6.56
C ASN A 103 10.14 1.70 -5.54
N TRP A 104 10.41 1.25 -4.31
CA TRP A 104 9.44 1.14 -3.23
C TRP A 104 9.73 2.18 -2.15
N SER A 105 8.67 2.75 -1.59
CA SER A 105 8.75 3.57 -0.39
C SER A 105 9.29 2.72 0.77
N PRO A 106 10.20 3.27 1.59
CA PRO A 106 10.59 2.62 2.84
C PRO A 106 9.43 2.55 3.83
N GLU A 107 8.45 3.44 3.72
CA GLU A 107 7.30 3.50 4.61
C GLU A 107 6.25 2.44 4.23
N GLU A 108 5.81 1.69 5.24
CA GLU A 108 4.76 0.67 5.12
C GLU A 108 3.42 1.12 5.69
N MET A 109 2.35 0.49 5.19
CA MET A 109 1.05 0.49 5.86
C MET A 109 0.62 -0.94 6.15
N ASN A 110 0.31 -1.23 7.41
CA ASN A 110 -0.27 -2.51 7.79
C ASN A 110 -1.77 -2.58 7.44
N ILE A 111 -2.36 -3.77 7.54
CA ILE A 111 -3.76 -4.00 7.22
C ILE A 111 -4.73 -3.11 8.00
N THR A 112 -4.42 -2.79 9.26
CA THR A 112 -5.26 -1.94 10.12
C THR A 112 -5.29 -0.51 9.59
N ALA A 113 -4.13 0.05 9.24
CA ALA A 113 -4.01 1.38 8.67
C ALA A 113 -4.74 1.49 7.32
N VAL A 114 -4.62 0.47 6.46
CA VAL A 114 -5.33 0.44 5.16
C VAL A 114 -6.85 0.30 5.36
N SER A 115 -7.29 -0.50 6.32
CA SER A 115 -8.71 -0.65 6.68
C SER A 115 -9.32 0.65 7.21
N ALA A 116 -8.59 1.35 8.08
CA ALA A 116 -9.01 2.67 8.57
C ALA A 116 -9.03 3.70 7.44
N LEU A 117 -8.08 3.65 6.51
CA LEU A 117 -8.05 4.54 5.35
C LEU A 117 -9.29 4.36 4.46
N ILE A 118 -9.64 3.12 4.08
CA ILE A 118 -10.84 2.90 3.26
C ILE A 118 -12.13 3.28 4.01
N GLY A 119 -12.18 3.07 5.32
CA GLY A 119 -13.29 3.52 6.16
C GLY A 119 -13.50 5.03 6.08
N ARG A 120 -12.43 5.82 6.25
CA ARG A 120 -12.46 7.29 6.12
C ARG A 120 -12.85 7.75 4.71
N LEU A 121 -12.35 7.08 3.66
CA LEU A 121 -12.70 7.43 2.28
C LEU A 121 -14.17 7.17 1.94
N ARG A 122 -14.77 6.12 2.55
CA ARG A 122 -16.21 5.81 2.37
C ARG A 122 -17.09 6.74 3.18
N ASN A 123 -16.63 7.16 4.37
CA ASN A 123 -17.38 7.98 5.31
C ASN A 123 -16.57 9.20 5.76
N PRO A 124 -16.38 10.23 4.91
CA PRO A 124 -15.53 11.38 5.21
C PRO A 124 -16.04 12.21 6.40
N ASN A 125 -17.33 12.12 6.73
CA ASN A 125 -17.96 12.86 7.82
C ASN A 125 -18.13 12.03 9.10
N ALA A 126 -17.66 10.78 9.13
CA ALA A 126 -17.74 9.98 10.34
C ALA A 126 -16.82 10.58 11.41
N PRO A 127 -17.27 10.75 12.66
CA PRO A 127 -16.38 11.13 13.74
C PRO A 127 -15.25 10.10 13.80
N SER A 128 -13.99 10.57 13.84
CA SER A 128 -12.85 9.69 14.05
C SER A 128 -13.05 9.05 15.41
N SER A 129 -13.54 7.81 15.44
CA SER A 129 -13.68 7.03 16.66
C SER A 129 -12.28 6.81 17.19
N ARG A 130 -11.83 7.72 18.06
CA ARG A 130 -10.82 7.42 19.07
C ARG A 130 -11.33 6.17 19.76
N PHE A 131 -10.64 5.05 19.56
CA PHE A 131 -10.74 3.95 20.49
C PHE A 131 -10.41 4.55 21.86
N SER A 132 -11.42 4.67 22.70
CA SER A 132 -11.21 4.90 24.12
C SER A 132 -10.42 3.69 24.61
N ASP A 133 -9.18 3.96 25.00
CA ASP A 133 -8.44 3.14 25.93
C ASP A 133 -9.29 3.10 27.21
N GLU A 134 -9.86 1.94 27.51
CA GLU A 134 -10.58 1.71 28.77
C GLU A 134 -9.64 0.92 29.69
N ASP A 135 -9.45 1.52 30.87
CA ASP A 135 -8.66 1.13 32.04
C ASP A 135 -9.05 -0.24 32.62
#